data_AF-A0A0A8WTR4-F1
#
_entry.id   AF-A0A0A8WTR4-F1
#
_cell.length_a   1.000
_cell.length_b   1.000
_cell.length_c   1.000
_cell.angle_alpha   90.00
_cell.angle_beta   90.00
_cell.angle_gamma   90.00
#
_symmetry.space_group_name_H-M   'P 1'
#
loop_
_entity.id
_entity.type
_entity.pdbx_description
1 polymer ?
#
loop_
_entity_poly.entity_id
_entity_poly.type
_entity_poly.pdbx_seq_one_letter_code
_entity_poly.pdbx_strand_id
1 'polypeptide(L)'
;MATGDRKDPFRAYNFLVEIDGITRAGFKECSGLDSTQDPIEYRDGGDPIHSRKLPGMVKFSNITLKRGITDDAELWAWRRTAMDGKVERKNGSIILLDDTGAEKLRWNFVNAWPNKWTGPTFNASGNEVAIESLEIAHEGVAKA
;
A
#
# COMPACT_ATOMS: atom_id res chain seq x y z
N MET A 1 13.98 -2.28 40.69
CA MET A 1 13.94 -3.21 39.54
C MET A 1 13.33 -2.45 38.39
N ALA A 2 14.06 -2.24 37.29
CA ALA A 2 13.53 -1.56 36.12
C ALA A 2 12.49 -2.47 35.47
N THR A 3 11.21 -2.15 35.63
CA THR A 3 10.14 -2.71 34.80
C THR A 3 10.40 -2.23 33.38
N GLY A 4 10.91 -3.11 32.52
CA GLY A 4 11.14 -2.78 31.12
C GLY A 4 9.85 -2.24 30.49
N ASP A 5 9.95 -1.13 29.76
CA ASP A 5 8.86 -0.54 29.00
C ASP A 5 8.15 -1.61 28.17
N ARG A 6 6.94 -1.97 28.58
CA ARG A 6 6.10 -2.93 27.85
C ARG A 6 5.61 -2.24 26.58
N LYS A 7 6.19 -2.63 25.44
CA LYS A 7 5.75 -2.18 24.11
C LYS A 7 4.65 -3.12 23.62
N ASP A 8 3.39 -2.74 23.86
CA ASP A 8 2.25 -3.46 23.30
C ASP A 8 2.11 -3.16 21.78
N PRO A 9 1.66 -4.13 20.97
CA PRO A 9 1.47 -3.94 19.54
C PRO A 9 0.31 -2.99 19.25
N PHE A 10 0.45 -2.18 18.19
CA PHE A 10 -0.61 -1.31 17.69
C PHE A 10 -1.68 -2.10 16.93
N ARG A 11 -2.91 -1.59 16.94
CA ARG A 11 -4.05 -2.22 16.28
C ARG A 11 -4.14 -1.78 14.82
N ALA A 12 -4.42 -2.71 13.93
CA ALA A 12 -4.41 -2.46 12.48
C ALA A 12 -5.64 -1.70 11.93
N TYR A 13 -6.65 -1.41 12.75
CA TYR A 13 -7.87 -0.75 12.28
C TYR A 13 -7.75 0.78 12.17
N ASN A 14 -6.77 1.39 12.85
CA ASN A 14 -6.65 2.85 12.88
C ASN A 14 -5.49 3.29 11.98
N PHE A 15 -5.82 3.59 10.73
CA PHE A 15 -4.83 4.01 9.75
C PHE A 15 -5.39 5.09 8.83
N LEU A 16 -4.47 5.82 8.20
CA LEU A 16 -4.76 6.90 7.28
C LEU A 16 -3.93 6.71 6.01
N VAL A 17 -4.48 7.13 4.88
CA VAL A 17 -3.74 7.18 3.62
C VAL A 17 -3.70 8.61 3.10
N GLU A 18 -2.50 9.08 2.83
CA GLU A 18 -2.21 10.38 2.23
C GLU A 18 -1.66 10.14 0.82
N ILE A 19 -2.17 10.87 -0.16
CA ILE A 19 -1.69 10.82 -1.54
C ILE A 19 -1.48 12.26 -2.01
N ASP A 20 -0.36 12.56 -2.66
CA ASP A 20 -0.01 13.94 -3.04
C ASP A 20 -1.10 14.60 -3.91
N GLY A 21 -1.70 15.66 -3.38
CA GLY A 21 -2.77 16.40 -4.06
C GLY A 21 -4.12 15.67 -4.09
N ILE A 22 -4.31 14.66 -3.25
CA ILE A 22 -5.63 14.05 -2.95
C ILE A 22 -5.79 14.10 -1.44
N THR A 23 -6.88 14.72 -0.97
CA THR A 23 -7.04 14.95 0.46
C THR A 23 -7.22 13.62 1.19
N ARG A 24 -6.58 13.49 2.36
CA ARG A 24 -6.67 12.37 3.32
C ARG A 24 -7.94 11.54 3.15
N ALA A 25 -7.82 10.38 2.51
CA ALA A 25 -8.95 9.51 2.21
C ALA A 25 -9.08 8.44 3.30
N GLY A 26 -10.29 8.32 3.85
CA GLY A 26 -10.64 7.22 4.74
C GLY A 26 -10.79 5.92 3.95
N PHE A 27 -9.98 4.92 4.27
CA PHE A 27 -10.06 3.59 3.65
C PHE A 27 -10.52 2.55 4.67
N LYS A 28 -11.28 1.58 4.19
CA LYS A 28 -11.71 0.41 4.96
C LYS A 28 -10.60 -0.63 5.06
N GLU A 29 -9.81 -0.77 4.00
CA GLU A 29 -8.73 -1.77 3.92
C GLU A 29 -7.57 -1.22 3.10
N CYS A 30 -6.34 -1.50 3.55
CA CYS A 30 -5.11 -1.26 2.81
C CYS A 30 -4.24 -2.51 2.87
N SER A 31 -3.79 -3.00 1.72
CA SER A 31 -2.94 -4.19 1.59
C SER A 31 -1.90 -4.02 0.48
N GLY A 32 -0.98 -4.97 0.34
CA GLY A 32 0.08 -4.93 -0.67
C GLY A 32 1.35 -4.17 -0.26
N LEU A 33 1.53 -3.91 1.04
CA LEU A 33 2.77 -3.38 1.61
C LEU A 33 3.85 -4.46 1.74
N ASP A 34 4.20 -5.10 0.63
CA ASP A 34 5.21 -6.16 0.59
C ASP A 34 6.29 -5.88 -0.45
N SER A 35 7.50 -6.32 -0.11
CA SER A 35 8.68 -6.25 -0.98
C SER A 35 9.37 -7.59 -0.98
N THR A 36 9.70 -8.09 -2.17
CA THR A 36 10.43 -9.34 -2.35
C THR A 36 11.76 -9.06 -3.06
N GLN A 37 12.77 -9.90 -2.81
CA GLN A 37 14.06 -9.81 -3.49
C GLN A 37 14.46 -11.20 -3.96
N ASP A 38 14.59 -11.37 -5.27
CA ASP A 38 14.92 -12.67 -5.85
C ASP A 38 16.39 -13.01 -5.62
N PRO A 39 16.74 -14.17 -5.05
CA PRO A 39 18.13 -14.61 -4.93
C PRO A 39 18.67 -15.11 -6.27
N ILE A 40 19.86 -14.66 -6.65
CA ILE A 40 20.59 -15.16 -7.83
C ILE A 40 21.55 -16.25 -7.36
N GLU A 41 21.41 -17.46 -7.90
CA GLU A 41 22.32 -18.57 -7.60
C GLU A 41 23.60 -18.47 -8.43
N TYR A 42 24.74 -18.42 -7.74
CA TYR A 42 26.07 -18.36 -8.34
C TYR A 42 26.93 -19.51 -7.84
N ARG A 43 27.71 -20.10 -8.75
CA ARG A 43 28.64 -21.19 -8.44
C ARG A 43 29.96 -20.94 -9.15
N ASP A 44 31.04 -21.09 -8.38
CA ASP A 44 32.41 -21.10 -8.86
C ASP A 44 33.04 -22.49 -8.62
N GLY A 45 34.12 -22.80 -9.33
CA GLY A 45 34.75 -24.13 -9.35
C GLY A 45 35.28 -24.61 -7.99
N GLY A 46 35.54 -23.69 -7.06
CA GLY A 46 35.95 -23.98 -5.69
C GLY A 46 34.80 -24.04 -4.67
N ASP A 47 33.55 -23.80 -5.08
CA ASP A 47 32.43 -23.75 -4.15
C ASP A 47 32.04 -25.16 -3.65
N PRO A 48 31.56 -25.30 -2.39
CA PRO A 48 31.02 -26.54 -1.84
C PRO A 48 29.82 -27.09 -2.65
N ILE A 49 29.20 -28.20 -2.20
CA ILE A 49 27.99 -28.79 -2.81
C ILE A 49 26.72 -27.93 -2.51
N HIS A 50 26.85 -26.61 -2.55
CA HIS A 50 25.75 -25.64 -2.50
C HIS A 50 26.13 -24.37 -3.27
N SER A 51 25.15 -23.70 -3.87
CA SER A 51 25.34 -22.42 -4.55
C SER A 51 25.43 -21.25 -3.56
N ARG A 52 26.15 -20.18 -3.92
CA ARG A 52 26.05 -18.89 -3.24
C ARG A 52 24.79 -18.16 -3.71
N LYS A 53 24.16 -17.40 -2.80
CA LYS A 53 22.97 -16.57 -3.10
C LYS A 53 23.37 -15.10 -3.12
N LEU A 54 23.32 -14.48 -4.29
CA LEU A 54 23.56 -13.05 -4.48
C LEU A 54 22.22 -12.30 -4.48
N PRO A 55 22.17 -11.06 -3.98
CA PRO A 55 20.95 -10.25 -4.00
C PRO A 55 20.59 -9.86 -5.44
N GLY A 56 19.39 -10.24 -5.89
CA GLY A 56 18.82 -9.81 -7.16
C GLY A 56 17.95 -8.56 -7.04
N MET A 57 17.03 -8.41 -8.00
CA MET A 57 16.14 -7.25 -8.11
C MET A 57 15.07 -7.24 -7.01
N VAL A 58 14.81 -6.05 -6.47
CA VAL A 58 13.70 -5.83 -5.53
C VAL A 58 12.42 -5.65 -6.34
N LYS A 59 11.37 -6.37 -5.94
CA LYS A 59 10.01 -6.27 -6.49
C LYS A 59 9.08 -5.76 -5.40
N PHE A 60 8.22 -4.82 -5.77
CA PHE A 60 7.17 -4.31 -4.91
C PHE A 60 5.82 -4.77 -5.46
N SER A 61 4.94 -5.24 -4.57
CA SER A 61 3.57 -5.55 -4.95
C SER A 61 2.73 -4.28 -5.05
N ASN A 62 1.65 -4.34 -5.80
CA ASN A 62 0.74 -3.20 -5.89
C ASN A 62 -0.01 -3.02 -4.58
N ILE A 63 -0.18 -1.76 -4.16
CA ILE A 63 -0.98 -1.44 -2.98
C ILE A 63 -2.44 -1.45 -3.39
N THR A 64 -3.26 -2.18 -2.63
CA THR A 64 -4.71 -2.24 -2.84
C THR A 64 -5.42 -1.50 -1.72
N LEU A 65 -6.22 -0.52 -2.10
CA LEU A 65 -6.98 0.34 -1.22
C LEU A 65 -8.48 0.12 -1.45
N LYS A 66 -9.23 -0.20 -0.39
CA LYS A 66 -10.69 -0.34 -0.48
C LYS A 66 -11.36 0.72 0.37
N ARG A 67 -12.36 1.41 -0.19
CA ARG A 67 -13.15 2.41 0.53
C ARG A 67 -14.64 2.29 0.23
N GLY A 68 -15.46 2.84 1.11
CA GLY A 68 -16.86 3.08 0.80
C GLY A 68 -16.99 4.16 -0.28
N ILE A 69 -17.99 4.02 -1.15
CA ILE A 69 -18.28 5.02 -2.17
C ILE A 69 -18.83 6.28 -1.50
N THR A 70 -18.31 7.41 -1.93
CA THR A 70 -18.68 8.75 -1.48
C THR A 70 -18.78 9.69 -2.67
N ASP A 71 -19.24 10.92 -2.46
CA ASP A 71 -19.29 11.97 -3.50
C ASP A 71 -17.89 12.50 -3.91
N ASP A 72 -16.84 12.06 -3.22
CA ASP A 72 -15.46 12.39 -3.55
C ASP A 72 -14.99 11.73 -4.86
N ALA A 73 -14.69 12.58 -5.84
CA ALA A 73 -14.28 12.19 -7.18
C ALA A 73 -12.77 12.25 -7.42
N GLU A 74 -11.95 12.65 -6.44
CA GLU A 74 -10.50 12.87 -6.63
C GLU A 74 -9.78 11.60 -7.10
N LEU A 75 -10.02 10.46 -6.44
CA LEU A 75 -9.42 9.17 -6.81
C LEU A 75 -9.88 8.69 -8.19
N TRP A 76 -11.14 8.91 -8.53
CA TRP A 76 -11.69 8.55 -9.84
C TRP A 76 -11.15 9.44 -10.95
N ALA A 77 -10.99 10.74 -10.70
CA ALA A 77 -10.36 11.67 -11.64
C ALA A 77 -8.91 11.26 -11.90
N TRP A 78 -8.15 10.93 -10.85
CA TRP A 78 -6.79 10.42 -10.98
C TRP A 78 -6.71 9.13 -11.81
N ARG A 79 -7.65 8.19 -11.56
CA ARG A 79 -7.78 6.97 -12.38
C ARG A 79 -8.08 7.28 -13.84
N ARG A 80 -9.02 8.19 -14.10
CA ARG A 80 -9.43 8.60 -15.46
C ARG A 80 -8.26 9.20 -16.23
N THR A 81 -7.50 10.11 -15.62
CA THR A 81 -6.31 10.72 -16.24
C THR A 81 -5.28 9.65 -16.65
N ALA A 82 -5.09 8.61 -15.81
CA ALA A 82 -4.27 7.46 -16.17
C ALA A 82 -4.88 6.60 -17.30
N MET A 83 -6.21 6.43 -17.36
CA MET A 83 -6.91 5.74 -18.47
C MET A 83 -6.74 6.47 -19.81
N ASP A 84 -6.68 7.80 -19.77
CA ASP A 84 -6.49 8.65 -20.94
C ASP A 84 -5.01 8.69 -21.41
N GLY A 85 -4.14 7.86 -20.82
CA GLY A 85 -2.72 7.75 -21.15
C GLY A 85 -1.84 8.84 -20.53
N LYS A 86 -2.42 9.78 -19.77
CA LYS A 86 -1.69 10.82 -19.04
C LYS A 86 -1.43 10.35 -17.62
N VAL A 87 -0.47 9.44 -17.44
CA VAL A 87 -0.20 8.86 -16.12
C VAL A 87 0.46 9.89 -15.20
N GLU A 88 -0.34 10.46 -14.30
CA GLU A 88 0.13 11.32 -13.22
C GLU A 88 0.61 10.47 -12.05
N ARG A 89 1.92 10.53 -11.77
CA ARG A 89 2.52 9.82 -10.64
C ARG A 89 2.48 10.69 -9.39
N LYS A 90 2.10 10.09 -8.26
CA LYS A 90 1.96 10.74 -6.97
C LYS A 90 2.73 9.96 -5.91
N ASN A 91 3.35 10.65 -4.96
CA ASN A 91 3.84 9.98 -3.76
C ASN A 91 2.73 9.95 -2.73
N GLY A 92 2.96 9.20 -1.65
CA GLY A 92 2.03 9.18 -0.54
C GLY A 92 2.51 8.33 0.61
N SER A 93 1.65 8.22 1.60
CA SER A 93 1.95 7.55 2.86
C SER A 93 0.78 6.76 3.37
N ILE A 94 1.06 5.58 3.92
CA ILE A 94 0.15 4.83 4.77
C ILE A 94 0.63 5.02 6.20
N ILE A 95 -0.26 5.49 7.07
CA ILE A 95 0.08 5.95 8.41
C ILE A 95 -0.73 5.15 9.42
N LEU A 96 -0.06 4.50 10.36
CA LEU A 96 -0.69 3.85 11.50
C LEU A 96 -0.83 4.86 12.64
N LEU A 97 -2.04 4.91 13.19
CA LEU A 97 -2.40 5.79 14.29
C LEU A 97 -2.57 4.97 15.57
N ASP A 98 -2.29 5.59 16.73
CA ASP A 98 -2.63 5.01 18.04
C ASP A 98 -4.10 5.25 18.42
N ASP A 99 -4.50 4.79 19.61
CA ASP A 99 -5.87 4.98 20.12
C ASP A 99 -6.22 6.46 20.38
N THR A 100 -5.23 7.36 20.41
CA THR A 100 -5.44 8.82 20.54
C THR A 100 -5.54 9.51 19.17
N GLY A 101 -5.32 8.78 18.07
CA GLY A 101 -5.25 9.32 16.71
C GLY A 101 -3.90 9.93 16.36
N ALA A 102 -2.87 9.75 17.19
CA ALA A 102 -1.52 10.23 16.92
C ALA A 102 -0.78 9.25 15.99
N GLU A 103 -0.03 9.80 15.04
CA GLU A 103 0.83 9.04 14.15
C GLU A 103 1.93 8.30 14.91
N LYS A 104 2.08 7.00 14.61
CA LYS A 104 3.10 6.13 15.21
C LYS A 104 4.06 5.54 14.21
N LEU A 105 3.55 5.11 13.07
CA LEU A 105 4.34 4.49 12.01
C LEU A 105 3.86 5.02 10.67
N ARG A 106 4.80 5.20 9.75
CA ARG A 106 4.53 5.68 8.40
C ARG A 106 5.28 4.82 7.39
N TRP A 107 4.57 4.44 6.34
CA TRP A 107 5.14 3.80 5.15
C TRP A 107 4.95 4.74 3.97
N ASN A 108 6.05 5.21 3.40
CA ASN A 108 6.04 6.09 2.25
C ASN A 108 6.16 5.26 0.98
N PHE A 109 5.31 5.53 0.00
CA PHE A 109 5.43 4.99 -1.34
C PHE A 109 5.72 6.11 -2.34
N VAL A 110 6.42 5.78 -3.41
CA VAL A 110 6.89 6.75 -4.41
C VAL A 110 6.44 6.40 -5.81
N ASN A 111 6.24 7.44 -6.62
CA ASN A 111 5.88 7.35 -8.04
C ASN A 111 4.65 6.47 -8.33
N ALA A 112 3.68 6.48 -7.42
CA ALA A 112 2.50 5.63 -7.53
C ALA A 112 1.50 6.16 -8.56
N TRP A 113 0.77 5.25 -9.20
CA TRP A 113 -0.31 5.58 -10.14
C TRP A 113 -1.39 4.48 -10.15
N PRO A 114 -2.65 4.81 -10.47
CA PRO A 114 -3.79 3.91 -10.34
C PRO A 114 -3.85 2.97 -11.55
N ASN A 115 -3.47 1.72 -11.37
CA ASN A 115 -3.41 0.75 -12.46
C ASN A 115 -4.77 0.06 -12.68
N LYS A 116 -5.57 -0.09 -11.62
CA LYS A 116 -6.86 -0.79 -11.69
C LYS A 116 -7.88 -0.20 -10.73
N TRP A 117 -9.13 -0.19 -11.19
CA TRP A 117 -10.30 0.22 -10.41
C TRP A 117 -11.33 -0.89 -10.48
N THR A 118 -11.95 -1.22 -9.35
CA THR A 118 -13.05 -2.17 -9.26
C THR A 118 -14.20 -1.49 -8.54
N GLY A 119 -15.33 -1.34 -9.25
CA GLY A 119 -16.55 -0.75 -8.70
C GLY A 119 -17.25 -1.68 -7.70
N PRO A 120 -18.34 -1.20 -7.08
CA PRO A 120 -19.09 -1.97 -6.11
C PRO A 120 -19.89 -3.07 -6.80
N THR A 121 -20.24 -4.09 -6.02
CA THR A 121 -21.29 -5.03 -6.42
C THR A 121 -22.62 -4.51 -5.92
N PHE A 122 -23.61 -4.37 -6.82
CA PHE A 122 -24.95 -3.94 -6.47
C PHE A 122 -25.88 -5.14 -6.30
N ASN A 123 -26.58 -5.20 -5.17
CA ASN A 123 -27.62 -6.19 -4.88
C ASN A 123 -28.84 -5.49 -4.29
N ALA A 124 -29.96 -5.48 -5.01
CA ALA A 124 -31.19 -4.81 -4.59
C ALA A 124 -31.83 -5.41 -3.32
N SER A 125 -31.45 -6.64 -2.95
CA SER A 125 -31.93 -7.32 -1.74
C SER A 125 -30.94 -7.23 -0.57
N GLY A 126 -29.76 -6.62 -0.76
CA GLY A 126 -28.71 -6.51 0.26
C GLY A 126 -28.76 -5.20 1.03
N ASN A 127 -28.19 -5.17 2.24
CA ASN A 127 -28.05 -3.97 3.09
C ASN A 127 -26.58 -3.63 3.37
N GLU A 128 -25.72 -3.83 2.37
CA GLU A 128 -24.28 -3.64 2.47
C GLU A 128 -23.85 -2.28 1.91
N VAL A 129 -22.81 -1.69 2.49
CA VAL A 129 -22.21 -0.45 1.96
C VAL A 129 -21.52 -0.75 0.64
N ALA A 130 -21.75 0.10 -0.37
CA ALA A 130 -21.05 0.00 -1.64
C ALA A 130 -19.54 0.26 -1.43
N ILE A 131 -18.72 -0.75 -1.70
CA ILE A 131 -17.26 -0.69 -1.58
C ILE A 131 -16.65 -0.66 -2.97
N GLU A 132 -15.73 0.26 -3.20
CA GLU A 132 -14.85 0.27 -4.36
C GLU A 132 -13.41 -0.08 -3.96
N SER A 133 -12.65 -0.60 -4.92
CA SER A 133 -11.24 -0.95 -4.76
C SER A 133 -10.41 -0.23 -5.80
N LEU A 134 -9.37 0.46 -5.34
CA LEU A 134 -8.33 1.06 -6.16
C LEU A 134 -7.03 0.30 -5.92
N GLU A 135 -6.40 -0.14 -7.00
CA GLU A 135 -5.05 -0.69 -6.97
C GLU A 135 -4.09 0.36 -7.53
N ILE A 136 -2.98 0.56 -6.84
CA ILE A 136 -1.92 1.47 -7.24
C ILE A 136 -0.62 0.70 -7.44
N ALA A 137 0.00 0.90 -8.60
CA ALA A 137 1.36 0.46 -8.85
C ALA A 137 2.33 1.55 -8.36
N HIS A 138 3.43 1.17 -7.72
CA HIS A 138 4.42 2.10 -7.18
C HIS A 138 5.85 1.56 -7.40
N GLU A 139 6.84 2.44 -7.25
CA GLU A 139 8.25 2.09 -7.56
C GLU A 139 9.10 1.84 -6.32
N GLY A 140 8.55 2.11 -5.14
CA GLY A 140 9.21 1.80 -3.88
C GLY A 140 8.28 2.00 -2.71
N VAL A 141 8.53 1.25 -1.64
CA VAL A 141 7.95 1.50 -0.32
C VAL A 141 9.06 1.50 0.73
N ALA A 142 9.04 2.46 1.63
CA ALA A 142 9.99 2.58 2.72
C ALA A 142 9.26 2.92 4.02
N LYS A 143 9.70 2.28 5.12
CA LYS A 143 9.26 2.65 6.45
C LYS A 143 10.03 3.90 6.89
N ALA A 144 9.30 4.94 7.30
CA ALA A 144 9.87 6.19 7.83
C ALA A 144 10.02 6.14 9.35
#